data_AF-A0A942M9G4-F1
#
_entry.id   AF-A0A942M9G4-F1
#
_cell.length_a   1.000
_cell.length_b   1.000
_cell.length_c   1.000
_cell.angle_alpha   90.00
_cell.angle_beta   90.00
_cell.angle_gamma   90.00
#
_symmetry.space_group_name_H-M   'P 1'
#
loop_
_entity.id
_entity.type
_entity.pdbx_description
1 polymer ?
#
loop_
_entity_poly.entity_id
_entity_poly.type
_entity_poly.pdbx_seq_one_letter_code
_entity_poly.pdbx_strand_id
1 'polypeptide(L)'
;MPIVGGAVQLNARTIVRATFNRPVSRAFFFLEPTGTETCELARLIGIDCPSAVTGVAEILWQVPPGTLDRVFVVACLNSCCAKSDEVLVVRNS
;
A
#
# COMPACT_ATOMS: atom_id res chain seq x y z
N MET A 1 14.07 -2.44 -3.54
CA MET A 1 13.86 -1.33 -4.48
C MET A 1 14.69 -0.15 -4.00
N PRO A 2 15.30 0.66 -4.89
CA PRO A 2 16.09 1.80 -4.46
C PRO A 2 15.21 2.90 -3.87
N ILE A 3 15.77 3.67 -2.95
CA ILE A 3 15.13 4.85 -2.36
C ILE A 3 15.82 6.08 -2.95
N VAL A 4 15.06 6.96 -3.59
CA VAL A 4 15.56 8.18 -4.24
C VAL A 4 14.77 9.36 -3.69
N GLY A 5 15.46 10.35 -3.11
CA GLY A 5 14.80 11.52 -2.52
C GLY A 5 13.81 11.19 -1.39
N GLY A 6 14.00 10.07 -0.69
CA GLY A 6 13.09 9.59 0.35
C GLY A 6 11.88 8.79 -0.16
N ALA A 7 11.71 8.66 -1.48
CA ALA A 7 10.67 7.85 -2.09
C ALA A 7 11.21 6.48 -2.55
N VAL A 8 10.44 5.41 -2.36
CA VAL A 8 10.74 4.10 -2.94
C VAL A 8 10.43 4.13 -4.43
N GLN A 9 11.41 3.81 -5.26
CA GLN A 9 11.24 3.80 -6.71
C GLN A 9 10.64 2.47 -7.18
N LEU A 10 9.46 2.55 -7.81
CA LEU A 10 8.66 1.41 -8.25
C LEU A 10 8.79 1.16 -9.75
N ASN A 11 8.72 -0.12 -10.14
CA ASN A 11 8.53 -0.50 -11.53
C ASN A 11 7.04 -0.39 -11.90
N ALA A 12 6.74 -0.38 -13.22
CA ALA A 12 5.37 -0.36 -13.74
C ALA A 12 4.46 -1.46 -13.17
N ARG A 13 5.06 -2.58 -12.77
CA ARG A 13 4.39 -3.70 -12.10
C ARG A 13 5.15 -4.02 -10.81
N THR A 14 4.47 -3.88 -9.68
CA THR A 14 5.07 -4.01 -8.35
C THR A 14 4.19 -4.89 -7.45
N ILE A 15 4.81 -5.78 -6.68
CA ILE A 15 4.13 -6.47 -5.58
C ILE A 15 4.18 -5.56 -4.36
N VAL A 16 3.02 -5.21 -3.82
CA VAL A 16 2.93 -4.55 -2.51
C VAL A 16 2.61 -5.63 -1.50
N ARG A 17 3.53 -5.83 -0.54
CA ARG A 17 3.42 -6.88 0.47
C ARG A 17 3.45 -6.25 1.86
N ALA A 18 2.47 -6.62 2.68
CA ALA A 18 2.44 -6.31 4.10
C ALA A 18 2.64 -7.59 4.91
N THR A 19 3.41 -7.49 5.98
CA THR A 19 3.68 -8.57 6.91
C THR A 19 3.19 -8.20 8.30
N PHE A 20 2.49 -9.11 8.96
CA PHE A 20 1.83 -8.88 10.23
C PHE A 20 2.37 -9.82 11.29
N ASN A 21 2.58 -9.30 12.49
CA ASN A 21 2.97 -10.10 13.66
C ASN A 21 1.76 -10.73 14.38
N ARG A 22 0.56 -10.53 13.85
CA ARG A 22 -0.72 -11.06 14.35
C ARG A 22 -1.59 -11.46 13.17
N PRO A 23 -2.55 -12.39 13.37
CA PRO A 23 -3.54 -12.71 12.34
C PRO A 23 -4.33 -11.46 11.93
N VAL A 24 -4.57 -11.33 10.64
CA VAL A 24 -5.46 -10.32 10.05
C VAL A 24 -6.44 -11.05 9.14
N SER A 25 -7.71 -10.64 9.13
CA SER A 25 -8.75 -11.25 8.30
C SER A 25 -8.86 -10.58 6.93
N ARG A 26 -8.52 -9.29 6.84
CA ARG A 26 -8.55 -8.50 5.60
C ARG A 26 -7.45 -7.45 5.63
N ALA A 27 -6.83 -7.21 4.48
CA ALA A 27 -5.90 -6.12 4.24
C ALA A 27 -6.33 -5.33 3.01
N PHE A 28 -6.41 -4.02 3.17
CA PHE A 28 -6.78 -3.07 2.13
C PHE A 28 -5.58 -2.19 1.83
N PHE A 29 -5.17 -2.14 0.58
CA PHE A 29 -4.01 -1.37 0.13
C PHE A 29 -4.50 -0.07 -0.49
N PHE A 30 -3.99 1.05 0.00
CA PHE A 30 -4.41 2.39 -0.42
C PHE A 30 -3.25 3.19 -1.00
N LEU A 31 -3.63 4.15 -1.84
CA LEU A 31 -2.77 5.13 -2.47
C LEU A 31 -3.34 6.54 -2.20
N GLU A 32 -2.54 7.42 -1.62
CA GLU A 32 -2.90 8.81 -1.37
C GLU A 32 -1.97 9.74 -2.18
N PRO A 33 -2.52 10.59 -3.07
CA PRO A 33 -1.70 11.49 -3.86
C PRO A 33 -0.93 12.50 -3.02
N THR A 34 0.35 12.75 -3.38
CA THR A 34 1.11 13.85 -2.76
C THR A 34 1.05 15.09 -3.62
N GLY A 35 0.73 16.24 -3.01
CA GLY A 35 0.87 17.55 -3.65
C GLY A 35 -0.40 18.19 -4.18
N THR A 36 -1.59 17.63 -3.96
CA THR A 36 -2.82 18.31 -4.41
C THR A 36 -3.40 19.30 -3.39
N GLU A 37 -3.02 19.30 -2.11
CA GLU A 37 -3.64 20.07 -0.97
C GLU A 37 -5.17 19.96 -0.84
N THR A 38 -5.83 19.43 -1.86
CA THR A 38 -7.17 18.93 -1.86
C THR A 38 -7.18 17.65 -1.04
N CYS A 39 -8.25 17.47 -0.28
CA CYS A 39 -8.59 16.20 0.35
C CYS A 39 -8.95 15.18 -0.75
N GLU A 40 -8.02 14.86 -1.66
CA GLU A 40 -8.22 13.79 -2.62
C GLU A 40 -8.33 12.47 -1.86
N LEU A 41 -9.38 11.73 -2.20
CA LEU A 41 -9.73 10.49 -1.52
C LEU A 41 -8.64 9.47 -1.80
N ALA A 42 -8.04 8.93 -0.73
CA ALA A 42 -7.20 7.76 -0.82
C ALA A 42 -7.89 6.69 -1.68
N ARG A 43 -7.18 6.16 -2.67
CA ARG A 43 -7.70 5.21 -3.65
C ARG A 43 -7.34 3.81 -3.23
N LEU A 44 -8.31 2.91 -3.25
CA LEU A 44 -8.07 1.49 -3.04
C LEU A 44 -7.36 0.92 -4.27
N ILE A 45 -6.14 0.39 -4.09
CA ILE A 45 -5.35 -0.25 -5.14
C ILE A 45 -5.43 -1.78 -5.10
N GLY A 46 -5.91 -2.35 -4.00
CA GLY A 46 -6.21 -3.78 -3.93
C GLY A 46 -6.66 -4.23 -2.54
N ILE A 47 -7.19 -5.45 -2.49
CA ILE A 47 -7.64 -6.12 -1.27
C ILE A 47 -7.04 -7.51 -1.27
N ASP A 48 -6.57 -7.95 -0.11
CA ASP A 48 -6.23 -9.34 0.13
C ASP A 48 -6.92 -9.85 1.42
N CYS A 49 -7.29 -11.12 1.41
CA CYS A 49 -7.91 -11.83 2.52
C CYS A 49 -6.94 -12.91 3.00
N PRO A 50 -5.85 -12.52 3.69
CA PRO A 50 -4.79 -13.45 4.03
C PRO A 50 -5.30 -14.51 5.00
N SER A 51 -4.79 -15.73 4.86
CA SER A 51 -5.02 -16.76 5.86
C SER A 51 -4.40 -16.31 7.18
N ALA A 52 -5.13 -16.52 8.28
CA ALA A 52 -4.67 -16.19 9.64
C ALA A 52 -3.31 -16.83 10.00
N VAL A 53 -2.88 -17.85 9.24
CA VAL A 53 -1.65 -18.61 9.43
C VAL A 53 -0.42 -17.96 8.79
N THR A 54 -0.58 -17.29 7.63
CA THR A 54 0.57 -16.78 6.87
C THR A 54 1.05 -15.42 7.38
N GLY A 55 0.15 -14.58 7.91
CA GLY A 55 0.48 -13.24 8.37
C GLY A 55 1.02 -12.33 7.25
N VAL A 56 0.77 -12.69 5.99
CA VAL A 56 1.24 -11.94 4.81
C VAL A 56 0.03 -11.62 3.94
N ALA A 57 -0.12 -10.35 3.60
CA ALA A 57 -1.05 -9.90 2.57
C ALA A 57 -0.28 -9.33 1.39
N GLU A 58 -0.71 -9.62 0.17
CA GLU A 58 -0.07 -9.08 -1.02
C GLU A 58 -1.02 -8.78 -2.17
N ILE A 59 -0.68 -7.75 -2.92
CA ILE A 59 -1.34 -7.43 -4.19
C ILE A 59 -0.30 -7.23 -5.28
N LEU A 60 -0.70 -7.53 -6.50
CA LEU A 60 0.03 -7.12 -7.69
C LEU A 60 -0.55 -5.81 -8.19
N TRP A 61 0.23 -4.73 -8.09
CA TRP A 61 -0.20 -3.40 -8.48
C TRP A 61 0.40 -2.99 -9.83
N GLN A 62 -0.46 -2.55 -10.75
CA GLN A 62 -0.08 -1.85 -11.98
C GLN A 62 0.07 -0.37 -11.67
N VAL A 63 1.30 0.08 -11.44
CA VAL A 63 1.61 1.42 -10.97
C VAL A 63 1.34 2.42 -12.10
N PRO A 64 0.45 3.42 -11.97
CA PRO A 64 0.18 4.38 -13.04
C PRO A 64 1.40 5.25 -13.40
N PRO A 65 1.56 5.67 -14.68
CA PRO A 65 2.55 6.70 -15.03
C PRO A 65 2.31 7.98 -14.22
N GLY A 66 3.38 8.67 -13.82
CA GLY A 66 3.28 9.91 -13.03
C GLY A 66 2.97 9.72 -11.54
N THR A 67 2.99 8.48 -11.03
CA THR A 67 2.81 8.19 -9.59
C THR A 67 3.89 8.91 -8.76
N LEU A 68 3.45 9.78 -7.85
CA LEU A 68 4.21 10.36 -6.74
C LEU A 68 3.27 10.45 -5.53
N ASP A 69 3.14 9.36 -4.80
CA ASP A 69 2.03 9.13 -3.89
C ASP A 69 2.51 8.43 -2.61
N ARG A 70 1.65 8.37 -1.59
CA ARG A 70 1.86 7.57 -0.38
C ARG A 70 1.07 6.28 -0.47
N VAL A 71 1.74 5.16 -0.21
CA VAL A 71 1.11 3.85 -0.07
C VAL A 71 1.01 3.49 1.39
N PHE A 72 -0.16 3.01 1.81
CA PHE A 72 -0.38 2.47 3.16
C PHE A 72 -1.36 1.30 3.12
N VAL A 73 -1.39 0.55 4.20
CA VAL A 73 -2.25 -0.62 4.36
C VAL A 73 -3.15 -0.43 5.56
N VAL A 74 -4.44 -0.73 5.39
CA VAL A 74 -5.38 -0.89 6.50
C VAL A 74 -5.63 -2.37 6.67
N ALA A 75 -5.24 -2.92 7.82
CA ALA A 75 -5.48 -4.32 8.14
C ALA A 75 -6.52 -4.43 9.24
N CYS A 76 -7.43 -5.38 9.10
CA CYS A 76 -8.52 -5.61 10.03
C CYS A 76 -8.44 -7.02 10.61
N LEU A 77 -8.77 -7.13 11.89
CA LEU A 77 -9.09 -8.38 12.57
C LEU A 77 -10.46 -8.19 13.22
N ASN A 78 -11.46 -8.94 12.74
CA ASN A 78 -12.87 -8.75 13.09
C ASN A 78 -13.33 -7.30 12.83
N SER A 79 -13.75 -6.58 13.86
CA SER A 79 -14.20 -5.17 13.80
C SER A 79 -13.08 -4.16 14.11
N CYS A 80 -11.87 -4.62 14.42
CA CYS A 80 -10.74 -3.74 14.74
C CYS A 80 -9.86 -3.59 13.51
N CYS A 81 -9.67 -2.35 13.04
CA CYS A 81 -8.79 -2.04 11.92
C CYS A 81 -7.69 -1.09 12.36
N ALA A 82 -6.49 -1.26 11.80
CA ALA A 82 -5.35 -0.40 12.03
C ALA A 82 -4.72 0.01 10.69
N LYS A 83 -4.34 1.28 10.59
CA LYS A 83 -3.58 1.84 9.46
C LYS A 83 -2.08 1.64 9.74
N SER A 84 -1.32 1.24 8.72
CA SER A 84 0.14 1.22 8.76
C SER A 84 0.74 2.62 8.67
N ASP A 85 2.05 2.72 8.86
CA ASP A 85 2.80 3.87 8.39
C ASP A 85 2.68 4.03 6.87
N GLU A 86 2.92 5.24 6.39
CA GLU A 86 2.88 5.62 4.98
C GLU A 86 4.26 5.50 4.35
N VAL A 87 4.30 4.96 3.14
CA VAL A 87 5.52 4.86 2.33
C VAL A 87 5.37 5.75 1.12
N LEU A 88 6.25 6.76 0.99
CA LEU A 88 6.33 7.58 -0.21
C LEU A 88 6.89 6.73 -1.36
N VAL A 89 6.20 6.75 -2.49
CA VAL A 89 6.58 5.99 -3.68
C VAL A 89 6.61 6.87 -4.92
N VAL A 90 7.50 6.54 -5.85
CA VAL A 90 7.59 7.17 -7.16
C VAL A 90 7.71 6.09 -8.23
N ARG A 91 6.95 6.20 -9.32
CA ARG A 91 7.13 5.27 -10.45
C ARG A 91 8.37 5.67 -11.26
N ASN A 92 9.25 4.71 -11.50
CA ASN A 92 10.29 4.86 -12.51
C ASN A 92 9.65 4.99 -13.90
N SER A 93 10.07 6.01 -14.65
CA SER A 93 9.65 6.26 -16.03
C SER A 93 9.79 5.01 -16.90
#